data_AF-A0A4Q9LTC0-F1
#
_entry.id   AF-A0A4Q9LTC0-F1
#
_cell.length_a   1.000
_cell.length_b   1.000
_cell.length_c   1.000
_cell.angle_alpha   90.00
_cell.angle_beta   90.00
_cell.angle_gamma   90.00
#
_symmetry.space_group_name_H-M   'P 1'
#
loop_
_entity.id
_entity.type
_entity.pdbx_description
1 polymer ?
#
loop_
_entity_poly.entity_id
_entity_poly.type
_entity_poly.pdbx_seq_one_letter_code
_entity_poly.pdbx_strand_id
1 'polypeptide(L)'
;MKECVMKEIYASIQKYDNIIVTGGTGSGKSTKLPQILYKSGNVIITQPRRVSTVTLAKRISMELKSKIGETVGYKIRFESIVSKNTKIFCVTEGILLKEIETDMLLSNYDYFVLDEIHERTVLIDILLSYLKYLQSIRKIKIILVSATGEIEMLSDYLDFCPVYNILDKKFPIKIIYNDLLKVEDIIMKENKNTLVFLPGINEIEEYSKKLKNLDAEIFILHSTLRERNFEVFKTTETRKIILSTNIAETSI
;
A
#
# COMPACT_ATOMS: atom_id res chain seq x y z
N MET A 1 10.27 0.73 9.49
CA MET A 1 11.34 -0.28 9.32
C MET A 1 12.69 0.31 9.74
N LYS A 2 13.47 -0.37 10.59
CA LYS A 2 14.81 0.08 11.03
C LYS A 2 15.87 -0.19 9.95
N GLU A 3 16.95 0.58 9.95
CA GLU A 3 18.05 0.46 8.96
C GLU A 3 18.74 -0.91 8.98
N CYS A 4 18.92 -1.52 10.15
CA CYS A 4 19.49 -2.86 10.26
C CYS A 4 18.66 -3.91 9.52
N VAL A 5 17.33 -3.87 9.68
CA VAL A 5 16.39 -4.79 9.02
C VAL A 5 16.41 -4.59 7.50
N MET A 6 16.50 -3.33 7.04
CA MET A 6 16.62 -3.03 5.61
C MET A 6 17.89 -3.62 4.98
N LYS A 7 19.03 -3.56 5.69
CA LYS A 7 20.30 -4.15 5.23
C LYS A 7 20.22 -5.68 5.15
N GLU A 8 19.61 -6.31 6.15
CA GLU A 8 19.40 -7.76 6.17
C GLU A 8 18.50 -8.23 5.02
N ILE A 9 17.35 -7.57 4.82
CA ILE A 9 16.45 -7.87 3.70
C ILE A 9 17.17 -7.66 2.37
N TYR A 10 17.90 -6.56 2.19
CA TYR A 10 18.64 -6.31 0.96
C TYR A 10 19.68 -7.41 0.68
N ALA A 11 20.46 -7.81 1.68
CA ALA A 11 21.43 -8.90 1.55
C ALA A 11 20.75 -10.24 1.18
N SER A 12 19.57 -10.51 1.75
CA SER A 12 18.78 -11.68 1.40
C SER A 12 18.30 -11.65 -0.05
N ILE A 13 17.79 -10.51 -0.52
CA ILE A 13 17.34 -10.33 -1.91
C ILE A 13 18.49 -10.53 -2.90
N GLN A 14 19.75 -10.26 -2.52
CA GLN A 14 20.89 -10.60 -3.37
C GLN A 14 21.13 -12.11 -3.47
N LYS A 15 20.87 -12.86 -2.40
CA LYS A 15 21.11 -14.30 -2.30
C LYS A 15 19.96 -15.16 -2.84
N TYR A 16 18.72 -14.73 -2.65
CA TYR A 16 17.52 -15.48 -3.00
C TYR A 16 16.74 -14.74 -4.09
N ASP A 17 16.11 -15.49 -5.00
CA ASP A 17 15.27 -14.92 -6.05
C ASP A 17 13.86 -14.60 -5.57
N ASN A 18 13.42 -15.29 -4.52
CA ASN A 18 12.14 -15.09 -3.87
C ASN A 18 12.35 -14.77 -2.40
N ILE A 19 11.60 -13.82 -1.86
CA ILE A 19 11.50 -13.62 -0.41
C ILE A 19 10.07 -13.22 -0.04
N ILE A 20 9.70 -13.44 1.22
CA ILE A 20 8.44 -12.93 1.80
C ILE A 20 8.80 -11.97 2.92
N VAL A 21 8.19 -10.79 2.92
CA VAL A 21 8.33 -9.78 3.97
C VAL A 21 6.98 -9.57 4.65
N THR A 22 6.93 -9.86 5.95
CA THR A 22 5.72 -9.77 6.77
C THR A 22 5.83 -8.64 7.78
N GLY A 23 4.70 -8.16 8.27
CA GLY A 23 4.61 -7.16 9.33
C GLY A 23 3.33 -6.34 9.15
N GLY A 24 2.76 -5.79 10.19
CA GLY A 24 1.48 -5.09 10.12
C GLY A 24 1.54 -3.77 9.35
N THR A 25 0.36 -3.17 9.20
CA THR A 25 0.16 -1.87 8.53
C THR A 25 0.97 -0.78 9.23
N GLY A 26 1.56 0.14 8.46
CA GLY A 26 2.39 1.21 9.01
C GLY A 26 3.85 0.82 9.34
N SER A 27 4.23 -0.45 9.19
CA SER A 27 5.64 -0.90 9.37
C SER A 27 6.62 -0.36 8.33
N GLY A 28 6.10 0.19 7.23
CA GLY A 28 6.87 0.83 6.16
C GLY A 28 7.39 -0.13 5.08
N LYS A 29 6.81 -1.34 4.95
CA LYS A 29 7.18 -2.32 3.92
C LYS A 29 7.07 -1.75 2.51
N SER A 30 5.86 -1.32 2.16
CA SER A 30 5.49 -0.77 0.86
C SER A 30 6.33 0.44 0.47
N THR A 31 6.68 1.30 1.44
CA THR A 31 7.47 2.51 1.17
C THR A 31 8.96 2.23 1.08
N LYS A 32 9.53 1.40 1.98
CA LYS A 32 10.98 1.23 2.09
C LYS A 32 11.56 0.15 1.19
N LEU A 33 10.84 -0.93 0.91
CA LEU A 33 11.36 -2.01 0.06
C LEU A 33 11.73 -1.51 -1.35
N PRO A 34 10.90 -0.73 -2.06
CA PRO A 34 11.30 -0.19 -3.36
C PRO A 34 12.52 0.73 -3.28
N GLN A 35 12.67 1.50 -2.19
CA GLN A 35 13.78 2.43 -1.98
C GLN A 35 15.14 1.75 -1.79
N ILE A 36 15.17 0.54 -1.23
CA ILE A 36 16.44 -0.21 -1.09
C ILE A 36 16.81 -0.94 -2.39
N LEU A 37 15.82 -1.20 -3.27
CA LEU A 37 16.01 -1.99 -4.48
C LEU A 37 16.31 -1.16 -5.74
N TYR A 38 15.75 0.05 -5.86
CA TYR A 38 15.80 0.83 -7.12
C TYR A 38 17.20 1.25 -7.58
N LYS A 39 18.18 1.20 -6.67
CA LYS A 39 19.59 1.48 -6.99
C LYS A 39 20.25 0.34 -7.80
N SER A 40 19.68 -0.85 -7.74
CA SER A 40 20.24 -2.08 -8.31
C SER A 40 19.39 -2.64 -9.46
N GLY A 41 18.35 -1.92 -9.88
CA GLY A 41 17.46 -2.30 -10.97
C GLY A 41 16.12 -1.58 -10.88
N ASN A 42 15.28 -1.79 -11.88
CA ASN A 42 13.95 -1.20 -11.93
C ASN A 42 12.99 -2.03 -11.06
N VAL A 43 12.21 -1.37 -10.22
CA VAL A 43 11.29 -1.99 -9.27
C VAL A 43 9.87 -1.67 -9.68
N ILE A 44 9.03 -2.70 -9.79
CA ILE A 44 7.59 -2.54 -9.89
C ILE A 44 6.94 -3.02 -8.60
N ILE A 45 6.04 -2.20 -8.04
CA ILE A 45 5.26 -2.53 -6.87
C ILE A 45 3.77 -2.45 -7.22
N THR A 46 3.05 -3.56 -7.01
CA THR A 46 1.61 -3.62 -7.23
C THR A 46 0.85 -3.25 -5.97
N GLN A 47 -0.30 -2.62 -6.15
CA GLN A 47 -1.26 -2.29 -5.10
C GLN A 47 -2.67 -2.65 -5.60
N PRO A 48 -3.57 -3.17 -4.76
CA PRO A 48 -4.90 -3.58 -5.19
C PRO A 48 -5.78 -2.39 -5.59
N ARG A 49 -5.54 -1.21 -4.99
CA ARG A 49 -6.40 -0.03 -5.13
C ARG A 49 -5.65 1.16 -5.72
N ARG A 50 -6.34 1.90 -6.59
CA ARG A 50 -5.80 3.12 -7.24
C ARG A 50 -5.30 4.16 -6.25
N VAL A 51 -6.05 4.42 -5.19
CA VAL A 51 -5.69 5.42 -4.17
C VAL A 51 -4.38 5.02 -3.49
N SER A 52 -4.24 3.75 -3.11
CA SER A 52 -3.04 3.17 -2.50
C SER A 52 -1.85 3.27 -3.45
N THR A 53 -2.02 2.95 -4.73
CA THR A 53 -0.95 3.11 -5.73
C THR A 53 -0.41 4.54 -5.80
N VAL A 54 -1.30 5.53 -5.90
CA VAL A 54 -0.88 6.93 -6.09
C VAL A 54 -0.33 7.53 -4.80
N THR A 55 -0.97 7.25 -3.66
CA THR A 55 -0.49 7.71 -2.35
C THR A 55 0.88 7.14 -2.02
N LEU A 56 1.09 5.85 -2.30
CA LEU A 56 2.38 5.19 -2.16
C LEU A 56 3.46 5.86 -3.00
N ALA A 57 3.18 6.09 -4.29
CA ALA A 57 4.12 6.74 -5.19
C ALA A 57 4.50 8.14 -4.71
N LYS A 58 3.50 8.96 -4.33
CA LYS A 58 3.71 10.30 -3.75
C LYS A 58 4.55 10.24 -2.48
N ARG A 59 4.27 9.28 -1.59
CA ARG A 59 5.00 9.08 -0.34
C ARG A 59 6.46 8.72 -0.57
N ILE A 60 6.73 7.74 -1.44
CA ILE A 60 8.10 7.33 -1.79
C ILE A 60 8.85 8.51 -2.45
N SER A 61 8.20 9.24 -3.36
CA SER A 61 8.77 10.42 -4.01
C SER A 61 9.18 11.49 -2.99
N MET A 62 8.32 11.77 -2.02
CA MET A 62 8.60 12.72 -0.93
C MET A 62 9.78 12.26 -0.06
N GLU A 63 9.83 10.98 0.31
CA GLU A 63 10.92 10.43 1.12
C GLU A 63 12.27 10.44 0.39
N LEU A 64 12.27 10.23 -0.93
CA LEU A 64 13.45 10.32 -1.79
C LEU A 64 13.78 11.76 -2.23
N LYS A 65 12.97 12.76 -1.84
CA LYS A 65 13.10 14.15 -2.29
C LYS A 65 13.15 14.29 -3.82
N SER A 66 12.39 13.44 -4.53
CA SER A 66 12.26 13.44 -6.00
C SER A 66 10.87 13.95 -6.39
N LYS A 67 10.73 14.51 -7.60
CA LYS A 67 9.40 14.84 -8.14
C LYS A 67 8.74 13.57 -8.70
N ILE A 68 7.43 13.47 -8.51
CA ILE A 68 6.65 12.37 -9.08
C ILE A 68 6.79 12.38 -10.61
N GLY A 69 7.01 11.21 -11.21
CA GLY A 69 7.33 11.03 -12.63
C GLY A 69 8.82 11.05 -12.96
N GLU A 70 9.71 11.46 -12.03
CA GLU A 70 11.16 11.30 -12.18
C GLU A 70 11.57 9.91 -11.70
N THR A 71 12.27 9.78 -10.57
CA THR A 71 12.75 8.49 -10.04
C THR A 71 11.58 7.57 -9.63
N VAL A 72 10.50 8.15 -9.13
CA VAL A 72 9.30 7.43 -8.69
C VAL A 72 8.13 7.86 -9.55
N GLY A 73 7.40 6.90 -10.11
CA GLY A 73 6.21 7.15 -10.91
C GLY A 73 5.10 6.16 -10.60
N TYR A 74 3.92 6.39 -11.17
CA TYR A 74 2.82 5.45 -11.08
C TYR A 74 2.06 5.27 -12.39
N LYS A 75 1.42 4.11 -12.52
CA LYS A 75 0.48 3.81 -13.60
C LYS A 75 -0.81 3.22 -13.03
N ILE A 76 -1.94 3.87 -13.30
CA ILE A 76 -3.28 3.40 -12.97
C ILE A 76 -4.17 3.48 -14.21
N ARG A 77 -5.38 2.92 -14.15
CA ARG A 77 -6.31 3.02 -15.28
C ARG A 77 -6.59 4.49 -15.63
N PHE A 78 -6.35 4.85 -16.89
CA PHE A 78 -6.52 6.19 -17.48
C PHE A 78 -5.51 7.25 -17.04
N GLU A 79 -4.47 6.91 -16.27
CA GLU A 79 -3.51 7.89 -15.79
C GLU A 79 -2.13 7.25 -15.57
N SER A 80 -1.10 7.86 -16.16
CA SER A 80 0.27 7.37 -16.08
C SER A 80 1.23 8.54 -15.92
N ILE A 81 1.95 8.57 -14.80
CA ILE A 81 2.98 9.57 -14.50
C ILE A 81 4.31 8.84 -14.32
N VAL A 82 5.02 8.66 -15.43
CA VAL A 82 6.34 8.00 -15.51
C VAL A 82 7.20 8.71 -16.56
N SER A 83 8.52 8.56 -16.46
CA SER A 83 9.47 9.04 -17.47
C SER A 83 10.56 8.01 -17.71
N LYS A 84 11.49 8.30 -18.62
CA LYS A 84 12.69 7.47 -18.86
C LYS A 84 13.58 7.34 -17.62
N ASN A 85 13.44 8.25 -16.65
CA ASN A 85 14.23 8.25 -15.41
C ASN A 85 13.55 7.47 -14.29
N THR A 86 12.34 6.95 -14.51
CA THR A 86 11.60 6.19 -13.49
C THR A 86 12.26 4.86 -13.21
N LYS A 87 12.50 4.61 -11.92
CA LYS A 87 13.12 3.40 -11.37
C LYS A 87 12.19 2.66 -10.42
N ILE A 88 11.25 3.37 -9.79
CA ILE A 88 10.21 2.78 -8.94
C ILE A 88 8.85 3.04 -9.60
N PHE A 89 8.19 1.97 -10.01
CA PHE A 89 6.89 1.99 -10.68
C PHE A 89 5.83 1.47 -9.71
N CYS A 90 4.99 2.36 -9.19
CA CYS A 90 3.81 1.96 -8.41
C CYS A 90 2.64 1.74 -9.36
N VAL A 91 2.07 0.55 -9.40
CA VAL A 91 0.98 0.24 -10.33
C VAL A 91 -0.19 -0.45 -9.64
N THR A 92 -1.37 -0.39 -10.24
CA THR A 92 -2.44 -1.32 -9.87
C THR A 92 -2.19 -2.69 -10.50
N GLU A 93 -2.61 -3.77 -9.85
CA GLU A 93 -2.48 -5.16 -10.35
C GLU A 93 -2.98 -5.30 -11.80
N GLY A 94 -4.17 -4.77 -12.09
CA GLY A 94 -4.74 -4.83 -13.44
C GLY A 94 -3.94 -4.09 -14.52
N ILE A 95 -3.13 -3.09 -14.14
CA ILE A 95 -2.22 -2.41 -15.09
C ILE A 95 -1.03 -3.30 -15.42
N LEU A 96 -0.45 -3.97 -14.42
CA LEU A 96 0.65 -4.90 -14.67
C LEU A 96 0.19 -6.10 -15.51
N LEU A 97 -0.99 -6.65 -15.23
CA LEU A 97 -1.59 -7.71 -16.05
C LEU A 97 -1.80 -7.25 -17.49
N LYS A 98 -2.25 -6.01 -17.71
CA LYS A 98 -2.41 -5.46 -19.05
C LYS A 98 -1.06 -5.28 -19.76
N GLU A 99 0.00 -4.94 -19.04
CA GLU A 99 1.34 -4.77 -19.59
C GLU A 99 1.93 -6.10 -20.12
N ILE A 100 1.57 -7.23 -19.51
CA ILE A 100 1.95 -8.59 -19.98
C ILE A 100 1.48 -8.84 -21.42
N GLU A 101 0.31 -8.33 -21.81
CA GLU A 101 -0.19 -8.49 -23.18
C GLU A 101 0.72 -7.82 -24.22
N THR A 102 1.43 -6.76 -23.83
CA THR A 102 2.31 -5.99 -24.71
C THR A 102 3.77 -6.41 -24.61
N ASP A 103 4.22 -6.79 -23.42
CA ASP A 103 5.57 -7.29 -23.16
C ASP A 103 5.47 -8.47 -22.20
N MET A 104 5.41 -9.67 -22.77
CA MET A 104 5.36 -10.92 -22.00
C MET A 104 6.60 -11.09 -21.11
N LEU A 105 7.74 -10.52 -21.48
CA LEU A 105 8.93 -10.63 -20.65
C LEU A 105 8.92 -9.60 -19.52
N LEU A 106 8.03 -8.60 -19.53
CA LEU A 106 8.03 -7.49 -18.58
C LEU A 106 9.45 -6.90 -18.41
N SER A 107 10.14 -6.74 -19.54
CA SER A 107 11.59 -6.55 -19.68
C SER A 107 12.12 -5.31 -18.96
N ASN A 108 11.24 -4.37 -18.65
CA ASN A 108 11.56 -3.13 -17.97
C ASN A 108 11.78 -3.29 -16.45
N TYR A 109 11.49 -4.45 -15.86
CA TYR A 109 11.51 -4.64 -14.41
C TYR A 109 12.41 -5.80 -13.98
N ASP A 110 13.18 -5.58 -12.90
CA ASP A 110 14.08 -6.56 -12.30
C ASP A 110 13.49 -7.12 -10.99
N TYR A 111 12.81 -6.26 -10.23
CA TYR A 111 12.21 -6.58 -8.94
C TYR A 111 10.70 -6.39 -8.99
N PHE A 112 9.97 -7.44 -8.62
CA PHE A 112 8.51 -7.46 -8.55
C PHE A 112 8.08 -7.53 -7.09
N VAL A 113 7.55 -6.45 -6.58
CA VAL A 113 6.99 -6.36 -5.22
C VAL A 113 5.48 -6.53 -5.33
N LEU A 114 4.98 -7.69 -4.93
CA LEU A 114 3.54 -7.94 -4.85
C LEU A 114 3.07 -7.60 -3.44
N ASP A 115 2.51 -6.40 -3.29
CA ASP A 115 2.04 -5.88 -2.01
C ASP A 115 0.60 -6.28 -1.70
N GLU A 116 0.26 -6.27 -0.41
CA GLU A 116 -1.09 -6.61 0.07
C GLU A 116 -1.58 -8.00 -0.39
N ILE A 117 -0.67 -8.98 -0.53
CA ILE A 117 -1.01 -10.36 -0.99
C ILE A 117 -2.09 -11.05 -0.14
N HIS A 118 -2.31 -10.58 1.09
CA HIS A 118 -3.35 -11.06 1.98
C HIS A 118 -4.77 -10.63 1.57
N GLU A 119 -4.95 -9.64 0.70
CA GLU A 119 -6.26 -9.31 0.12
C GLU A 119 -6.76 -10.41 -0.84
N ARG A 120 -5.89 -11.36 -1.24
CA ARG A 120 -6.19 -12.53 -2.09
C ARG A 120 -7.09 -12.20 -3.28
N THR A 121 -6.72 -11.15 -4.01
CA THR A 121 -7.42 -10.81 -5.24
C THR A 121 -7.08 -11.85 -6.31
N VAL A 122 -8.03 -12.19 -7.19
CA VAL A 122 -7.75 -13.08 -8.33
C VAL A 122 -6.62 -12.52 -9.20
N LEU A 123 -6.49 -11.20 -9.28
CA LEU A 123 -5.47 -10.55 -10.10
C LEU A 123 -4.07 -10.77 -9.54
N ILE A 124 -3.87 -10.68 -8.21
CA ILE A 124 -2.55 -10.88 -7.62
C ILE A 124 -2.12 -12.35 -7.68
N ASP A 125 -3.05 -13.29 -7.57
CA ASP A 125 -2.78 -14.72 -7.73
C ASP A 125 -2.35 -15.06 -9.17
N ILE A 126 -3.04 -14.49 -10.17
CA ILE A 126 -2.65 -14.63 -11.59
C ILE A 126 -1.27 -14.01 -11.83
N LEU A 127 -1.00 -12.83 -11.27
CA LEU A 127 0.31 -12.19 -11.37
C LEU A 127 1.39 -13.05 -10.75
N LEU A 128 1.18 -13.57 -9.55
CA LEU A 128 2.14 -14.43 -8.87
C LEU A 128 2.44 -15.68 -9.71
N SER A 129 1.40 -16.35 -10.22
CA SER A 129 1.57 -17.51 -11.11
C SER A 129 2.34 -17.16 -12.37
N TYR A 130 2.06 -16.00 -12.97
CA TYR A 130 2.76 -15.54 -14.17
C TYR A 130 4.23 -15.23 -13.89
N LEU A 131 4.53 -14.55 -12.78
CA LEU A 131 5.89 -14.19 -12.42
C LEU A 131 6.73 -15.44 -12.09
N LYS A 132 6.14 -16.46 -11.47
CA LYS A 132 6.80 -17.76 -11.26
C LYS A 132 7.16 -18.43 -12.59
N TYR A 133 6.26 -18.38 -13.57
CA TYR A 133 6.58 -18.83 -14.93
C TYR A 133 7.68 -17.97 -15.56
N LEU A 134 7.60 -16.64 -15.46
CA LEU A 134 8.58 -15.71 -16.01
C LEU A 134 9.99 -15.94 -15.41
N GLN A 135 10.10 -16.32 -14.14
CA GLN A 135 11.37 -16.70 -13.50
C GLN A 135 12.08 -17.88 -14.18
N SER A 136 11.32 -18.81 -14.78
CA SER A 136 11.92 -19.92 -15.56
C SER A 136 12.52 -19.48 -16.90
N ILE A 137 12.17 -18.28 -17.37
CA ILE A 137 12.57 -17.74 -18.68
C ILE A 137 13.66 -16.67 -18.53
N ARG A 138 13.55 -15.82 -17.50
CA ARG A 138 14.55 -14.79 -17.23
C ARG A 138 14.73 -14.54 -15.73
N LYS A 139 15.87 -13.95 -15.40
CA LYS A 139 16.22 -13.58 -14.03
C LYS A 139 15.38 -12.39 -13.57
N ILE A 140 14.46 -12.65 -12.65
CA ILE A 140 13.70 -11.65 -11.88
C ILE A 140 13.67 -12.03 -10.42
N LYS A 141 13.43 -11.04 -9.57
CA LYS A 141 13.23 -11.26 -8.14
C LYS A 141 11.80 -10.95 -7.73
N ILE A 142 11.17 -11.87 -7.00
CA ILE A 142 9.80 -11.73 -6.49
C ILE A 142 9.87 -11.47 -4.98
N ILE A 143 9.22 -10.40 -4.54
CA ILE A 143 9.11 -10.01 -3.14
C ILE A 143 7.62 -9.97 -2.81
N LEU A 144 7.14 -10.92 -2.02
CA LEU A 144 5.78 -10.84 -1.50
C LEU A 144 5.77 -10.00 -0.23
N VAL A 145 4.84 -9.06 -0.15
CA VAL A 145 4.64 -8.23 1.04
C VAL A 145 3.26 -8.52 1.59
N SER A 146 3.22 -8.94 2.86
CA SER A 146 1.97 -9.28 3.53
C SER A 146 1.87 -8.68 4.94
N ALA A 147 0.66 -8.32 5.35
CA ALA A 147 0.38 -7.97 6.74
C ALA A 147 -0.04 -9.17 7.59
N THR A 148 -0.68 -10.17 6.98
CA THR A 148 -1.30 -11.32 7.64
C THR A 148 -1.31 -12.55 6.72
N GLY A 149 -1.70 -13.74 7.23
CA GLY A 149 -2.05 -14.89 6.39
C GLY A 149 -1.10 -16.09 6.42
N GLU A 150 -1.40 -17.07 5.55
CA GLU A 150 -0.72 -18.37 5.37
C GLU A 150 0.65 -18.23 4.71
N ILE A 151 1.60 -17.66 5.44
CA ILE A 151 2.96 -17.40 4.98
C ILE A 151 3.69 -18.70 4.58
N GLU A 152 3.43 -19.80 5.29
CA GLU A 152 4.01 -21.12 5.03
C GLU A 152 3.65 -21.61 3.63
N MET A 153 2.36 -21.57 3.27
CA MET A 153 1.88 -21.96 1.93
C MET A 153 2.53 -21.11 0.82
N LEU A 154 2.66 -19.79 1.05
CA LEU A 154 3.31 -18.89 0.08
C LEU A 154 4.82 -19.18 -0.03
N SER A 155 5.48 -19.51 1.08
CA SER A 155 6.90 -19.87 1.09
C SER A 155 7.13 -21.16 0.30
N ASP A 156 6.31 -22.18 0.55
CA ASP A 156 6.35 -23.47 -0.15
C ASP A 156 6.14 -23.27 -1.66
N TYR A 157 5.15 -22.46 -2.05
CA TYR A 157 4.91 -22.13 -3.46
C TYR A 157 6.10 -21.43 -4.13
N LEU A 158 6.86 -20.63 -3.36
CA LEU A 158 8.03 -19.89 -3.82
C LEU A 158 9.37 -20.59 -3.53
N ASP A 159 9.37 -21.94 -3.53
CA ASP A 159 10.56 -22.77 -3.35
C ASP A 159 11.19 -22.67 -1.95
N PHE A 160 10.36 -22.71 -0.91
CA PHE A 160 10.78 -22.58 0.49
C PHE A 160 11.59 -21.31 0.75
N CYS A 161 11.16 -20.21 0.14
CA CYS A 161 11.87 -18.93 0.22
C CYS A 161 11.88 -18.36 1.65
N PRO A 162 12.91 -17.58 2.02
CA PRO A 162 13.02 -17.04 3.36
C PRO A 162 11.93 -16.01 3.66
N VAL A 163 11.46 -16.05 4.91
CA VAL A 163 10.43 -15.16 5.45
C VAL A 163 11.06 -14.19 6.44
N TYR A 164 10.83 -12.90 6.25
CA TYR A 164 11.32 -11.82 7.11
C TYR A 164 10.15 -11.13 7.81
N ASN A 165 10.09 -11.26 9.14
CA ASN A 165 9.05 -10.61 9.92
C ASN A 165 9.53 -9.28 10.53
N ILE A 166 8.94 -8.17 10.09
CA ILE A 166 9.18 -6.85 10.63
C ILE A 166 8.28 -6.68 11.85
N LEU A 167 8.91 -6.69 13.03
CA LEU A 167 8.23 -6.48 14.29
C LEU A 167 7.58 -5.09 14.36
N ASP A 168 6.27 -5.07 14.58
CA ASP A 168 5.53 -3.86 14.88
C ASP A 168 5.55 -3.54 16.36
N LYS A 169 5.67 -2.25 16.68
CA LYS A 169 5.22 -1.76 17.98
C LYS A 169 3.71 -1.55 17.91
N LYS A 170 2.94 -2.59 18.23
CA LYS A 170 1.50 -2.42 18.48
C LYS A 170 1.33 -1.73 19.83
N PHE A 171 0.55 -0.66 19.86
CA PHE A 171 0.11 -0.04 21.11
C PHE A 171 -1.16 -0.77 21.60
N PRO A 172 -1.35 -0.93 22.92
CA PRO A 172 -2.55 -1.57 23.44
C PRO A 172 -3.79 -0.78 23.05
N ILE A 173 -4.77 -1.45 22.45
CA ILE A 173 -6.05 -0.87 22.07
C ILE A 173 -7.09 -1.28 23.12
N LYS A 174 -7.83 -0.29 23.64
CA LYS A 174 -9.00 -0.54 24.49
C LYS A 174 -10.24 -0.61 23.60
N ILE A 175 -10.92 -1.76 23.61
CA ILE A 175 -12.17 -1.96 22.89
C ILE A 175 -13.33 -1.62 23.82
N ILE A 176 -14.27 -0.80 23.35
CA ILE A 176 -15.47 -0.41 24.08
C ILE A 176 -16.67 -0.74 23.19
N TYR A 177 -17.55 -1.62 23.68
CA TYR A 177 -18.82 -1.92 23.03
C TYR A 177 -19.90 -1.01 23.63
N ASN A 178 -20.64 -0.30 22.78
CA ASN A 178 -21.67 0.63 23.22
C ASN A 178 -22.75 0.80 22.15
N ASP A 179 -23.98 0.38 22.48
CA ASP A 179 -25.13 0.46 21.57
C ASP A 179 -26.01 1.69 21.82
N LEU A 180 -25.68 2.49 22.84
CA LEU A 180 -26.52 3.60 23.34
C LEU A 180 -25.99 4.97 22.94
N LEU A 181 -24.67 5.12 22.75
CA LEU A 181 -24.05 6.39 22.39
C LEU A 181 -24.06 6.60 20.88
N LYS A 182 -24.40 7.83 20.46
CA LYS A 182 -24.24 8.22 19.07
C LYS A 182 -22.77 8.50 18.77
N VAL A 183 -22.36 8.24 17.53
CA VAL A 183 -20.97 8.41 17.08
C VAL A 183 -20.50 9.86 17.28
N GLU A 184 -21.39 10.83 17.06
CA GLU A 184 -21.13 12.25 17.26
C GLU A 184 -20.75 12.57 18.71
N ASP A 185 -21.42 11.96 19.69
CA ASP A 185 -21.16 12.18 21.12
C ASP A 185 -19.76 11.66 21.51
N ILE A 186 -19.34 10.54 20.93
CA ILE A 186 -18.01 9.95 21.15
C ILE A 186 -16.92 10.86 20.57
N ILE A 187 -17.12 11.33 19.34
CA ILE A 187 -16.19 12.24 18.64
C ILE A 187 -16.02 13.55 19.42
N MET A 188 -17.13 14.11 19.93
CA MET A 188 -17.11 15.34 20.73
C MET A 188 -16.34 15.14 22.03
N LYS A 189 -16.54 14.01 22.72
CA LYS A 189 -15.96 13.73 24.03
C LYS A 189 -14.45 13.48 24.00
N GLU A 190 -13.95 12.69 23.05
CA GLU A 190 -12.55 12.26 23.06
C GLU A 190 -11.56 13.34 22.60
N ASN A 191 -12.03 14.35 21.86
CA ASN A 191 -11.25 15.47 21.34
C ASN A 191 -9.89 15.11 20.73
N LYS A 192 -9.87 14.04 19.92
CA LYS A 192 -8.67 13.49 19.26
C LYS A 192 -8.88 13.35 17.76
N ASN A 193 -7.78 13.10 17.05
CA ASN A 193 -7.86 12.63 15.68
C ASN A 193 -8.67 11.33 15.63
N THR A 194 -9.67 11.26 14.76
CA THR A 194 -10.64 10.17 14.75
C THR A 194 -10.83 9.62 13.34
N LEU A 195 -10.79 8.30 13.20
CA LEU A 195 -11.18 7.58 11.99
C LEU A 195 -12.54 6.93 12.24
N VAL A 196 -13.53 7.25 11.40
CA VAL A 196 -14.90 6.75 11.52
C VAL A 196 -15.21 5.89 10.30
N PHE A 197 -15.63 4.65 10.55
CA PHE A 197 -16.09 3.73 9.51
C PHE A 197 -17.60 3.86 9.34
N LEU A 198 -18.05 4.16 8.12
CA LEU A 198 -19.45 4.34 7.74
C LEU A 198 -19.80 3.44 6.53
N PRO A 199 -21.08 3.05 6.36
CA PRO A 199 -21.47 2.09 5.32
C PRO A 199 -21.28 2.57 3.88
N GLY A 200 -21.45 3.87 3.63
CA GLY A 200 -21.43 4.42 2.28
C GLY A 200 -21.33 5.94 2.23
N ILE A 201 -21.31 6.47 0.99
CA ILE A 201 -21.11 7.90 0.75
C ILE A 201 -22.25 8.77 1.30
N ASN A 202 -23.49 8.27 1.27
CA ASN A 202 -24.65 9.02 1.75
C ASN A 202 -24.54 9.27 3.26
N GLU A 203 -24.18 8.23 4.01
CA GLU A 203 -23.95 8.30 5.46
C GLU A 203 -22.76 9.21 5.78
N ILE A 204 -21.67 9.10 5.01
CA ILE A 204 -20.51 9.99 5.18
C ILE A 204 -20.91 11.46 4.99
N GLU A 205 -21.68 11.79 3.95
CA GLU A 205 -22.14 13.16 3.71
C GLU A 205 -23.10 13.65 4.82
N GLU A 206 -23.98 12.78 5.33
CA GLU A 206 -24.86 13.12 6.45
C GLU A 206 -24.06 13.43 7.72
N TYR A 207 -23.11 12.57 8.08
CA TYR A 207 -22.25 12.79 9.25
C TYR A 207 -21.34 14.00 9.09
N SER A 208 -20.79 14.22 7.89
CA SER A 208 -19.97 15.41 7.60
C SER A 208 -20.75 16.70 7.88
N LYS A 209 -22.04 16.76 7.52
CA LYS A 209 -22.90 17.90 7.81
C LYS A 209 -23.14 18.08 9.31
N LYS A 210 -23.41 17.00 10.05
CA LYS A 210 -23.63 17.05 11.51
C LYS A 210 -22.40 17.51 12.27
N LEU A 211 -21.21 17.11 11.80
CA LEU A 211 -19.94 17.41 12.46
C LEU A 211 -19.36 18.78 12.05
N LYS A 212 -19.95 19.48 11.08
CA LYS A 212 -19.40 20.72 10.48
C LYS A 212 -19.07 21.84 11.48
N ASN A 213 -19.80 21.92 12.60
CA ASN A 213 -19.61 22.97 13.61
C ASN A 213 -18.57 22.61 14.68
N LEU A 214 -17.94 21.44 14.55
CA LEU A 214 -16.85 21.05 15.43
C LEU A 214 -15.58 21.81 15.07
N ASP A 215 -14.80 22.15 16.09
CA ASP A 215 -13.44 22.64 15.92
C ASP A 215 -12.55 21.47 15.46
N ALA A 216 -12.69 21.08 14.19
CA ALA A 216 -12.04 19.94 13.56
C ALA A 216 -12.03 20.11 12.04
N GLU A 217 -10.96 19.66 11.40
CA GLU A 217 -10.93 19.48 9.96
C GLU A 217 -11.50 18.10 9.58
N ILE A 218 -12.58 18.10 8.80
CA ILE A 218 -13.29 16.88 8.37
C ILE A 218 -12.86 16.51 6.96
N PHE A 219 -12.40 15.28 6.79
CA PHE A 219 -12.04 14.72 5.49
C PHE A 219 -12.90 13.51 5.16
N ILE A 220 -13.20 13.34 3.88
CA ILE A 220 -13.95 12.20 3.36
C ILE A 220 -12.99 11.31 2.59
N LEU A 221 -13.07 10.01 2.87
CA LEU A 221 -12.28 8.99 2.22
C LEU A 221 -13.20 7.90 1.66
N HIS A 222 -13.44 7.94 0.35
CA HIS A 222 -14.37 7.05 -0.33
C HIS A 222 -13.89 6.71 -1.73
N SER A 223 -14.16 5.48 -2.21
CA SER A 223 -13.66 4.96 -3.50
C SER A 223 -14.03 5.83 -4.72
N THR A 224 -15.14 6.57 -4.66
CA THR A 224 -15.57 7.49 -5.73
C THR A 224 -14.79 8.80 -5.79
N LEU A 225 -14.16 9.20 -4.69
CA LEU A 225 -13.49 10.50 -4.55
C LEU A 225 -12.04 10.45 -5.05
N ARG A 226 -11.83 10.44 -6.37
CA ARG A 226 -10.51 10.31 -7.02
C ARG A 226 -9.38 11.13 -6.37
N GLU A 227 -9.25 12.40 -6.71
CA GLU A 227 -8.17 13.26 -6.21
C GLU A 227 -8.43 13.77 -4.79
N ARG A 228 -9.71 13.89 -4.39
CA ARG A 228 -10.07 14.34 -3.04
C ARG A 228 -9.64 13.36 -1.95
N ASN A 229 -9.52 12.07 -2.25
CA ASN A 229 -8.96 11.10 -1.31
C ASN A 229 -7.55 11.46 -0.86
N PHE A 230 -6.77 12.24 -1.62
CA PHE A 230 -5.43 12.66 -1.18
C PHE A 230 -5.45 13.72 -0.07
N GLU A 231 -6.59 14.39 0.17
CA GLU A 231 -6.67 15.46 1.15
C GLU A 231 -6.56 14.95 2.58
N VAL A 232 -6.97 13.70 2.84
CA VAL A 232 -6.93 13.06 4.17
C VAL A 232 -5.52 12.99 4.74
N PHE A 233 -4.49 13.05 3.88
CA PHE A 233 -3.08 12.99 4.27
C PHE A 233 -2.44 14.35 4.57
N LYS A 234 -3.13 15.47 4.33
CA LYS A 234 -2.61 16.81 4.65
C LYS A 234 -2.37 16.96 6.16
N THR A 235 -1.28 17.59 6.58
CA THR A 235 -1.09 17.93 8.00
C THR A 235 -2.07 19.03 8.38
N THR A 236 -2.71 18.88 9.55
CA THR A 236 -3.71 19.83 10.07
C THR A 236 -3.21 20.43 11.38
N GLU A 237 -3.51 21.71 11.61
CA GLU A 237 -3.22 22.38 12.88
C GLU A 237 -4.25 22.03 13.96
N THR A 238 -5.48 21.76 13.53
CA THR A 238 -6.59 21.32 14.38
C THR A 238 -6.78 19.80 14.29
N ARG A 239 -7.64 19.26 15.16
CA ARG A 239 -7.94 17.83 15.17
C ARG A 239 -8.55 17.39 13.84
N LYS A 240 -8.14 16.23 13.36
CA LYS A 240 -8.58 15.65 12.10
C LYS A 240 -9.62 14.56 12.31
N ILE A 241 -10.74 14.65 11.60
CA ILE A 241 -11.75 13.59 11.55
C ILE A 241 -11.82 13.04 10.13
N ILE A 242 -11.55 11.75 9.95
CA ILE A 242 -11.66 11.06 8.67
C ILE A 242 -12.91 10.21 8.69
N LEU A 243 -13.85 10.49 7.78
CA LEU A 243 -15.04 9.69 7.55
C LEU A 243 -14.79 8.79 6.35
N SER A 244 -14.83 7.48 6.57
CA SER A 244 -14.42 6.50 5.56
C SER A 244 -15.30 5.27 5.51
N THR A 245 -15.29 4.57 4.38
CA THR A 245 -15.73 3.16 4.32
C THR A 245 -14.58 2.23 4.72
N ASN A 246 -14.71 0.94 4.46
CA ASN A 246 -13.63 -0.04 4.58
C ASN A 246 -12.37 0.26 3.74
N ILE A 247 -12.35 1.33 2.95
CA ILE A 247 -11.13 1.79 2.26
C ILE A 247 -10.02 2.22 3.22
N ALA A 248 -10.33 2.58 4.46
CA ALA A 248 -9.32 2.87 5.48
C ALA A 248 -8.88 1.66 6.31
N GLU A 249 -9.53 0.51 6.14
CA GLU A 249 -9.24 -0.71 6.91
C GLU A 249 -7.95 -1.36 6.45
N THR A 250 -7.76 -1.40 5.13
CA THR A 250 -6.56 -1.87 4.46
C THR A 250 -6.11 -0.82 3.44
N SER A 251 -4.86 -0.88 3.01
CA SER A 251 -4.37 -0.15 1.83
C SER A 251 -4.17 1.39 1.94
N ILE A 252 -3.87 1.98 3.10
CA ILE A 252 -3.54 3.43 3.22
C ILE A 252 -2.23 3.68 3.97
#